data_AF-A0A0U3N7M6-F1
#
_entry.id   AF-A0A0U3N7M6-F1
#
_cell.length_a   1.000
_cell.length_b   1.000
_cell.length_c   1.000
_cell.angle_alpha   90.00
_cell.angle_beta   90.00
_cell.angle_gamma   90.00
#
_symmetry.space_group_name_H-M   'P 1'
#
loop_
_entity.id
_entity.type
_entity.pdbx_description
1 polymer ?
#
loop_
_entity_poly.entity_id
_entity_poly.type
_entity_poly.pdbx_seq_one_letter_code
_entity_poly.pdbx_strand_id
1 'polypeptide(L)'
;MGSSGSLQVKVGQSDAAFNDNMQYRVNGGPWQHLAHSKDAGDKSIIHASPGSEVQFRIQTPEGNTFRAGTTRNVDGLDHGRVNRTANGYTLGFEDQRGNGDGDFNDAILNLSDPGRFR
;
A
#
# COMPACT_ATOMS: atom_id res chain seq x y z
N MET A 1 -2.46 -6.75 -11.60
CA MET A 1 -2.98 -7.98 -10.95
C MET A 1 -2.32 -9.17 -11.61
N GLY A 2 -1.88 -10.15 -10.82
CA GLY A 2 -1.23 -11.35 -11.34
C GLY A 2 -2.20 -12.34 -12.00
N SER A 3 -1.70 -13.50 -12.39
CA SER A 3 -2.44 -14.49 -13.19
C SER A 3 -3.63 -15.10 -12.45
N SER A 4 -3.61 -15.11 -11.11
CA SER A 4 -4.69 -15.66 -10.29
C SER A 4 -5.94 -14.77 -10.21
N GLY A 5 -5.85 -13.51 -10.62
CA GLY A 5 -6.89 -12.52 -10.36
C GLY A 5 -7.05 -12.16 -8.88
N SER A 6 -6.06 -12.50 -8.05
CA SER A 6 -6.05 -12.20 -6.62
C SER A 6 -4.70 -11.63 -6.19
N LEU A 7 -4.75 -10.67 -5.26
CA LEU A 7 -3.58 -10.12 -4.60
C LEU A 7 -3.78 -10.28 -3.10
N GLN A 8 -2.93 -11.10 -2.49
CA GLN A 8 -2.84 -11.16 -1.04
C GLN A 8 -2.07 -9.95 -0.54
N VAL A 9 -2.65 -9.28 0.45
CA VAL A 9 -2.05 -8.16 1.14
C VAL A 9 -1.92 -8.53 2.60
N LYS A 10 -0.73 -8.35 3.17
CA LYS A 10 -0.48 -8.49 4.61
C LYS A 10 0.14 -7.21 5.14
N VAL A 11 -0.43 -6.66 6.21
CA VAL A 11 0.12 -5.50 6.91
C VAL A 11 1.43 -5.90 7.61
N GLY A 12 2.50 -5.16 7.33
CA GLY A 12 3.80 -5.32 7.98
C GLY A 12 3.87 -4.58 9.32
N GLN A 13 4.97 -4.78 10.04
CA GLN A 13 5.32 -3.89 11.15
C GLN A 13 5.71 -2.53 10.58
N SER A 14 5.27 -1.45 11.20
CA SER A 14 5.61 -0.07 10.83
C SER A 14 6.18 0.71 12.00
N ASP A 15 6.95 1.75 11.72
CA ASP A 15 7.37 2.76 12.70
C ASP A 15 6.68 4.09 12.43
N ALA A 16 5.36 4.06 12.50
CA ALA A 16 4.51 5.14 12.02
C ALA A 16 4.31 6.25 13.06
N ALA A 17 4.43 7.50 12.63
CA ALA A 17 3.98 8.64 13.41
C ALA A 17 2.45 8.60 13.63
N PHE A 18 1.70 8.13 12.63
CA PHE A 18 0.24 8.06 12.66
C PHE A 18 -0.30 6.62 12.59
N ASN A 19 -1.59 6.45 12.91
CA ASN A 19 -2.30 5.21 12.60
C ASN A 19 -3.11 5.40 11.32
N ASP A 20 -2.44 5.26 10.18
CA ASP A 20 -3.01 5.64 8.89
C ASP A 20 -4.10 4.69 8.44
N ASN A 21 -5.12 5.22 7.77
CA ASN A 21 -6.07 4.42 7.01
C ASN A 21 -5.43 4.01 5.68
N MET A 22 -5.03 2.75 5.55
CA MET A 22 -4.52 2.19 4.30
C MET A 22 -5.68 1.83 3.39
N GLN A 23 -5.56 2.20 2.12
CA GLN A 23 -6.64 2.08 1.15
C GLN A 23 -6.13 1.59 -0.19
N TYR A 24 -7.03 0.95 -0.94
CA TYR A 24 -6.75 0.51 -2.30
C TYR A 24 -7.89 0.87 -3.25
N ARG A 25 -7.61 0.83 -4.56
CA ARG A 25 -8.65 0.79 -5.60
C ARG A 25 -8.17 0.01 -6.81
N VAL A 26 -9.13 -0.45 -7.60
CA VAL A 26 -8.90 -1.22 -8.82
C VAL A 26 -9.31 -0.38 -10.03
N ASN A 27 -8.45 -0.29 -11.04
CA ASN A 27 -8.70 0.39 -12.33
C ASN A 27 -9.29 1.80 -12.17
N GLY A 28 -8.77 2.59 -11.22
CA GLY A 28 -9.22 3.97 -10.98
C GLY A 28 -10.59 4.11 -10.28
N GLY A 29 -11.20 3.02 -9.83
CA GLY A 29 -12.49 3.01 -9.12
C GLY A 29 -12.49 3.72 -7.74
N PRO A 30 -13.55 3.55 -6.94
CA PRO A 30 -13.61 4.15 -5.61
C PRO A 30 -12.51 3.58 -4.70
N TRP A 31 -11.97 4.44 -3.83
CA TRP A 31 -11.06 4.01 -2.77
C TRP A 31 -11.80 3.19 -1.72
N GLN A 32 -11.22 2.06 -1.34
CA GLN A 32 -11.75 1.14 -0.36
C GLN A 32 -10.78 1.06 0.81
N HIS A 33 -11.34 0.96 2.03
CA HIS A 33 -10.56 0.67 3.22
C HIS A 33 -9.91 -0.72 3.11
N LEU A 34 -8.66 -0.82 3.56
CA LEU A 34 -7.91 -2.07 3.61
C LEU A 34 -7.66 -2.51 5.06
N ALA A 35 -6.96 -1.66 5.82
CA ALA A 35 -6.60 -1.84 7.23
C ALA A 35 -5.99 -0.53 7.76
N HIS A 36 -5.54 -0.50 9.01
CA HIS A 36 -4.69 0.57 9.54
C HIS A 36 -3.21 0.20 9.62
N SER A 37 -2.31 1.19 9.58
CA SER A 37 -0.85 0.95 9.58
C SER A 37 -0.37 0.20 10.82
N LYS A 38 -1.06 0.33 11.97
CA LYS A 38 -0.74 -0.38 13.22
C LYS A 38 -1.37 -1.77 13.36
N ASP A 39 -2.14 -2.22 12.36
CA ASP A 39 -2.79 -3.55 12.36
C ASP A 39 -1.83 -4.65 11.86
N ALA A 40 -0.58 -4.63 12.33
CA ALA A 40 0.47 -5.49 11.81
C ALA A 40 0.12 -6.98 11.94
N GLY A 41 0.18 -7.70 10.82
CA GLY A 41 -0.21 -9.10 10.73
C GLY A 41 -1.56 -9.34 10.05
N ASP A 42 -2.42 -8.32 9.96
CA ASP A 42 -3.70 -8.40 9.27
C ASP A 42 -3.53 -8.75 7.80
N LYS A 43 -4.52 -9.47 7.26
CA LYS A 43 -4.50 -10.02 5.91
C LYS A 43 -5.79 -9.68 5.19
N SER A 44 -5.65 -9.30 3.94
CA SER A 44 -6.77 -9.08 3.02
C SER A 44 -6.46 -9.71 1.68
N ILE A 45 -7.50 -10.03 0.91
CA ILE A 45 -7.37 -10.47 -0.47
C ILE A 45 -8.12 -9.48 -1.34
N ILE A 46 -7.42 -8.86 -2.29
CA ILE A 46 -8.02 -8.02 -3.32
C ILE A 46 -8.28 -8.88 -4.54
N HIS A 47 -9.54 -8.96 -4.97
CA HIS A 47 -9.94 -9.66 -6.19
C HIS A 47 -10.10 -8.67 -7.35
N ALA A 48 -9.46 -8.97 -8.48
CA ALA A 48 -9.59 -8.19 -9.71
C ALA A 48 -9.23 -9.06 -10.92
N SER A 49 -9.79 -8.78 -12.09
CA SER A 49 -9.40 -9.51 -13.30
C SER A 49 -7.88 -9.40 -13.54
N PRO A 50 -7.21 -10.48 -14.00
CA PRO A 50 -5.80 -10.42 -14.40
C PRO A 50 -5.53 -9.24 -15.32
N GLY A 51 -4.37 -8.58 -15.14
CA GLY A 51 -4.04 -7.35 -15.86
C GLY A 51 -4.61 -6.06 -15.25
N SER A 52 -5.55 -6.13 -14.31
CA SER A 52 -6.06 -4.92 -13.63
C SER A 52 -4.98 -4.17 -12.87
N GLU A 53 -5.03 -2.84 -12.87
CA GLU A 53 -4.20 -1.98 -12.03
C GLU A 53 -4.78 -1.93 -10.61
N VAL A 54 -3.93 -2.14 -9.60
CA VAL A 54 -4.28 -1.89 -8.20
C VAL A 54 -3.42 -0.74 -7.71
N GLN A 55 -4.06 0.29 -7.17
CA GLN A 55 -3.43 1.48 -6.66
C GLN A 55 -3.62 1.53 -5.15
N PHE A 56 -2.61 2.00 -4.44
CA PHE A 56 -2.60 2.07 -2.98
C PHE A 56 -2.38 3.51 -2.52
N ARG A 57 -2.93 3.84 -1.36
CA ARG A 57 -2.69 5.10 -0.66
C ARG A 57 -2.82 4.93 0.84
N ILE A 58 -2.31 5.90 1.58
CA ILE A 58 -2.60 6.10 2.99
C ILE A 58 -3.35 7.42 3.20
N GLN A 59 -4.15 7.47 4.26
CA GLN A 59 -4.77 8.69 4.74
C GLN A 59 -4.45 8.85 6.23
N THR A 60 -3.79 9.95 6.57
CA THR A 60 -3.45 10.24 7.97
C THR A 60 -4.68 10.70 8.75
N PRO A 61 -4.70 10.59 10.08
CA PRO A 61 -5.78 11.12 10.93
C PRO A 61 -6.02 12.63 10.74
N GLU A 62 -5.01 13.36 10.30
CA GLU A 62 -5.06 14.80 10.02
C GLU A 62 -5.68 15.13 8.64
N GLY A 63 -6.00 14.11 7.84
CA GLY A 63 -6.67 14.24 6.55
C GLY A 63 -5.71 14.36 5.35
N ASN A 64 -4.40 14.29 5.54
CA ASN A 64 -3.46 14.19 4.41
C ASN A 64 -3.66 12.84 3.70
N THR A 65 -3.45 12.82 2.40
CA THR A 65 -3.56 11.60 1.58
C THR A 65 -2.33 11.46 0.71
N PHE A 66 -1.66 10.31 0.82
CA PHE A 66 -0.43 10.02 0.09
C PHE A 66 -0.60 8.75 -0.74
N ARG A 67 -0.49 8.88 -2.06
CA ARG A 67 -0.60 7.80 -3.05
C ARG A 67 0.79 7.34 -3.45
N ALA A 68 0.96 6.03 -3.60
CA ALA A 68 2.20 5.46 -4.10
C ALA A 68 2.32 5.61 -5.62
N GLY A 69 3.56 5.72 -6.12
CA GLY A 69 3.88 5.71 -7.55
C GLY A 69 3.53 7.01 -8.26
N THR A 70 3.40 8.12 -7.52
CA THR A 70 3.02 9.42 -8.12
C THR A 70 3.56 10.60 -7.32
N THR A 71 3.94 11.66 -8.03
CA THR A 71 4.28 12.98 -7.46
C THR A 71 3.06 13.90 -7.32
N ARG A 72 1.83 13.40 -7.55
CA ARG A 72 0.59 14.18 -7.42
C ARG A 72 0.06 14.23 -5.98
N ASN A 73 0.93 14.03 -5.00
CA ASN A 73 0.61 14.22 -3.59
C ASN A 73 0.68 15.70 -3.21
N VAL A 74 0.20 16.03 -2.02
CA VAL A 74 -0.04 17.42 -1.59
C VAL A 74 1.22 18.30 -1.53
N ASP A 75 2.39 17.69 -1.50
CA ASP A 75 3.71 18.32 -1.47
C ASP A 75 4.57 18.03 -2.71
N GLY A 76 4.01 17.36 -3.71
CA GLY A 76 4.70 17.07 -4.97
C GLY A 76 5.65 15.86 -4.93
N LEU A 77 5.68 15.09 -3.84
CA LEU A 77 6.58 13.95 -3.67
C LEU A 77 5.86 12.61 -3.86
N ASP A 78 6.60 11.57 -4.23
CA ASP A 78 6.12 10.19 -4.13
C ASP A 78 6.43 9.66 -2.73
N HIS A 79 5.39 9.21 -2.05
CA HIS A 79 5.45 8.70 -0.68
C HIS A 79 5.42 7.17 -0.67
N GLY A 80 5.40 6.50 -1.82
CA GLY A 80 5.45 5.05 -1.91
C GLY A 80 6.80 4.55 -2.40
N ARG A 81 7.30 3.47 -1.80
CA ARG A 81 8.48 2.73 -2.28
C ARG A 81 8.18 1.25 -2.39
N VAL A 82 8.44 0.67 -3.56
CA VAL A 82 8.26 -0.76 -3.81
C VAL A 82 9.62 -1.46 -3.83
N ASN A 83 9.75 -2.48 -3.00
CA ASN A 83 10.90 -3.38 -2.96
C ASN A 83 10.46 -4.80 -3.34
N ARG A 84 11.23 -5.49 -4.18
CA ARG A 84 10.96 -6.89 -4.53
C ARG A 84 11.45 -7.82 -3.41
N THR A 85 10.67 -8.83 -3.06
CA THR A 85 11.04 -9.88 -2.11
C THR A 85 11.08 -11.24 -2.81
N ALA A 86 11.55 -12.28 -2.09
CA ALA A 86 11.53 -13.65 -2.61
C ALA A 86 10.11 -14.13 -2.97
N ASN A 87 9.10 -13.66 -2.23
CA ASN A 87 7.72 -14.14 -2.30
C ASN A 87 6.74 -13.12 -2.92
N GLY A 88 7.23 -11.99 -3.41
CA GLY A 88 6.37 -10.92 -3.94
C GLY A 88 7.03 -9.55 -3.87
N TYR A 89 6.33 -8.59 -3.29
CA TYR A 89 6.78 -7.21 -3.14
C TYR A 89 6.43 -6.68 -1.75
N THR A 90 7.18 -5.70 -1.28
CA THR A 90 6.81 -4.86 -0.14
C THR A 90 6.61 -3.45 -0.67
N LEU A 91 5.46 -2.86 -0.38
CA LEU A 91 5.17 -1.45 -0.59
C LEU A 91 5.24 -0.76 0.78
N GLY A 92 6.20 0.15 0.94
CA GLY A 92 6.33 1.03 2.10
C GLY A 92 5.83 2.43 1.80
N PHE A 93 5.38 3.15 2.83
CA PHE A 93 4.94 4.55 2.75
C PHE A 93 5.65 5.44 3.77
N GLU A 94 5.73 6.72 3.42
CA GLU A 94 5.96 7.85 4.35
C GLU A 94 4.63 8.54 4.66
N ASP A 95 4.30 8.74 5.93
CA ASP A 95 3.05 9.35 6.41
C ASP A 95 3.15 10.86 6.70
N GLN A 96 4.35 11.43 6.54
CA GLN A 96 4.62 12.85 6.73
C GLN A 96 5.00 13.57 5.44
N ARG A 97 4.57 14.82 5.31
CA ARG A 97 5.00 15.71 4.21
C ARG A 97 6.52 15.83 4.18
N GLY A 98 7.08 15.94 2.99
CA GLY A 98 8.53 16.01 2.81
C GLY A 98 9.24 14.65 2.92
N ASN A 99 8.49 13.55 2.88
CA ASN A 99 8.98 12.17 3.08
C ASN A 99 9.66 11.95 4.43
N GLY A 100 9.09 12.49 5.51
CA GLY A 100 9.46 12.15 6.89
C GLY A 100 10.97 11.97 7.12
N ASP A 101 11.37 10.76 7.48
CA ASP A 101 12.77 10.35 7.60
C ASP A 101 13.31 9.59 6.37
N GLY A 102 12.44 9.20 5.43
CA GLY A 102 12.78 8.72 4.10
C GLY A 102 13.09 7.24 4.01
N ASP A 103 12.77 6.46 5.04
CA ASP A 103 12.97 5.01 5.09
C ASP A 103 11.75 4.19 4.58
N PHE A 104 10.59 4.85 4.43
CA PHE A 104 9.31 4.35 3.93
C PHE A 104 8.72 3.23 4.80
N ASN A 105 8.88 3.31 6.11
CA ASN A 105 8.41 2.30 7.05
C ASN A 105 7.13 2.69 7.83
N ASP A 106 6.54 3.87 7.61
CA ASP A 106 5.36 4.35 8.34
C ASP A 106 4.09 3.51 8.04
N ALA A 107 3.99 2.95 6.83
CA ALA A 107 3.00 1.92 6.55
C ALA A 107 3.55 0.87 5.58
N ILE A 108 3.44 -0.40 5.96
CA ILE A 108 4.00 -1.51 5.19
C ILE A 108 2.91 -2.45 4.69
N LEU A 109 2.86 -2.67 3.38
CA LEU A 109 2.04 -3.68 2.72
C LEU A 109 2.94 -4.74 2.06
N ASN A 110 2.82 -5.98 2.51
CA ASN A 110 3.44 -7.14 1.86
C ASN A 110 2.45 -7.74 0.87
N LEU A 111 2.87 -7.81 -0.39
CA LEU A 111 2.06 -8.09 -1.56
C LEU A 111 2.51 -9.38 -2.21
N SER A 112 1.62 -10.35 -2.37
CA SER A 112 1.91 -11.60 -3.07
C SER A 112 0.73 -12.07 -3.91
N ASP A 113 1.04 -12.77 -5.00
CA ASP A 113 0.03 -13.47 -5.81
C ASP A 113 -0.07 -14.93 -5.31
N PRO A 114 -1.18 -15.32 -4.66
CA PRO A 114 -1.33 -16.66 -4.10
C PRO A 114 -1.37 -17.78 -5.15
N GLY A 115 -1.64 -17.46 -6.42
CA GLY A 115 -1.66 -18.45 -7.51
C GLY A 115 -0.38 -18.49 -8.36
N ARG A 116 0.62 -17.65 -8.06
CA ARG A 116 1.86 -17.59 -8.86
C ARG A 116 2.78 -18.80 -8.71
N PHE A 117 2.64 -19.56 -7.61
CA PHE A 117 3.49 -20.71 -7.28
C PHE A 117 2.72 -22.04 -7.22
N ARG A 118 1.52 -22.10 -7.80
CA ARG A 118 0.74 -23.33 -7.93
C ARG A 118 0.75 -23.82 -9.37
#